data_AF-A0A955GIA7-F1
#
_entry.id   AF-A0A955GIA7-F1
#
_cell.length_a   1.000
_cell.length_b   1.000
_cell.length_c   1.000
_cell.angle_alpha   90.00
_cell.angle_beta   90.00
_cell.angle_gamma   90.00
#
_symmetry.space_group_name_H-M   'P 1'
#
loop_
_entity.id
_entity.type
_entity.pdbx_description
1 polymer ?
#
loop_
_entity_poly.entity_id
_entity_poly.type
_entity_poly.pdbx_seq_one_letter_code
_entity_poly.pdbx_strand_id
1 'polypeptide(L)'
;MGYFENLIRSGGLLGLVAVGFVIFAESGLLIGVFLPGGDTTLLLAGSFAATGRIPLIPLLIVIVLSAIIGDNIGYEIGKRTGKKVFKKKESFLFDPEH
;
A
#
# COMPACT_ATOMS: atom_id res chain seq x y z
N MET A 1 -18.31 26.95 1.53
CA MET A 1 -18.67 25.60 2.01
C MET A 1 -19.06 24.60 0.91
N GLY A 2 -19.28 24.98 -0.36
CA GLY A 2 -19.75 24.03 -1.41
C GLY A 2 -18.69 23.27 -2.23
N TYR A 3 -17.39 23.54 -2.08
CA TYR A 3 -16.34 22.87 -2.88
C TYR A 3 -15.95 21.48 -2.34
N PHE A 4 -16.01 21.30 -1.02
CA PHE A 4 -15.79 19.99 -0.38
C PHE A 4 -16.97 19.04 -0.62
N GLU A 5 -18.21 19.55 -0.56
CA GLU A 5 -19.41 18.72 -0.73
C GLU A 5 -19.54 18.09 -2.12
N ASN A 6 -19.08 18.77 -3.18
CA ASN A 6 -19.10 18.24 -4.55
C ASN A 6 -18.00 17.21 -4.85
N LEU A 7 -16.87 17.27 -4.15
CA LEU A 7 -15.81 16.26 -4.18
C LEU A 7 -16.21 14.99 -3.38
N ILE A 8 -16.97 15.18 -2.31
CA ILE A 8 -17.46 14.16 -1.38
C ILE A 8 -18.63 13.35 -1.98
N ARG A 9 -19.33 13.87 -2.98
CA ARG A 9 -20.65 13.33 -3.35
C ARG A 9 -20.62 11.95 -4.02
N SER A 10 -19.56 11.53 -4.72
CA SER A 10 -19.38 10.10 -5.10
C SER A 10 -18.02 9.72 -5.73
N GLY A 11 -17.45 10.56 -6.61
CA GLY A 11 -16.34 10.13 -7.48
C GLY A 11 -14.92 10.29 -6.92
N GLY A 12 -14.65 11.39 -6.18
CA GLY A 12 -13.31 11.70 -5.69
C GLY A 12 -12.91 10.90 -4.45
N LEU A 13 -13.85 10.64 -3.54
CA LEU A 13 -13.60 9.86 -2.33
C LEU A 13 -13.27 8.40 -2.63
N LEU A 14 -13.98 7.78 -3.56
CA LEU A 14 -13.70 6.40 -4.00
C LEU A 14 -12.31 6.30 -4.63
N GLY A 15 -11.89 7.32 -5.39
CA GLY A 15 -10.54 7.40 -5.95
C GLY A 15 -9.46 7.47 -4.86
N LEU A 16 -9.66 8.30 -3.84
CA LEU A 16 -8.73 8.40 -2.70
C LEU A 16 -8.60 7.08 -1.94
N VAL A 17 -9.72 6.41 -1.67
CA VAL A 17 -9.74 5.12 -0.97
C VAL A 17 -9.08 4.03 -1.83
N ALA A 18 -9.37 3.99 -3.13
CA ALA A 18 -8.76 3.01 -4.04
C ALA A 18 -7.24 3.19 -4.13
N VAL A 19 -6.75 4.43 -4.29
CA VAL A 19 -5.31 4.72 -4.33
C VAL A 19 -4.66 4.34 -3.00
N GLY A 20 -5.25 4.73 -1.86
CA GLY A 20 -4.73 4.36 -0.55
C GLY A 20 -4.66 2.85 -0.35
N PHE A 21 -5.70 2.11 -0.78
CA PHE A 21 -5.74 0.66 -0.68
C PHE A 21 -4.67 -0.04 -1.53
N VAL A 22 -4.43 0.43 -2.75
CA VAL A 22 -3.38 -0.13 -3.63
C VAL A 22 -2.00 0.11 -3.04
N ILE A 23 -1.69 1.33 -2.59
CA ILE A 23 -0.41 1.66 -1.95
C ILE A 23 -0.21 0.84 -0.68
N PHE A 24 -1.26 0.72 0.14
CA PHE A 24 -1.24 -0.11 1.34
C PHE A 24 -0.94 -1.58 1.01
N ALA A 25 -1.58 -2.15 -0.01
CA ALA A 25 -1.38 -3.54 -0.41
C ALA A 25 0.02 -3.79 -1.00
N GLU A 26 0.53 -2.85 -1.79
CA GLU A 26 1.84 -2.95 -2.43
C GLU A 26 2.98 -2.84 -1.40
N SER A 27 2.97 -1.78 -0.58
CA SER A 27 3.97 -1.56 0.48
C SER A 27 3.84 -2.58 1.61
N GLY A 28 2.61 -2.90 2.02
CA GLY A 28 2.36 -3.64 3.25
C GLY A 28 2.10 -5.14 3.13
N LEU A 29 1.81 -5.69 1.96
CA LEU A 29 1.58 -7.14 1.84
C LEU A 29 2.60 -7.85 0.93
N LEU A 30 3.59 -7.13 0.38
CA LEU A 30 4.41 -7.64 -0.73
C LEU A 30 3.54 -8.20 -1.88
N ILE A 31 2.26 -7.82 -1.94
CA ILE A 31 1.38 -8.07 -3.09
C ILE A 31 1.90 -7.27 -4.29
N GLY A 32 2.80 -6.31 -4.10
CA GLY A 32 3.57 -5.65 -5.16
C GLY A 32 4.41 -6.60 -6.04
N VAL A 33 4.70 -7.83 -5.60
CA VAL A 33 5.28 -8.87 -6.49
C VAL A 33 4.22 -9.41 -7.48
N PHE A 34 2.95 -9.33 -7.12
CA PHE A 34 1.80 -9.85 -7.89
C PHE A 34 1.00 -8.77 -8.65
N LEU A 35 1.02 -7.51 -8.18
CA LEU A 35 0.47 -6.35 -8.88
C LEU A 35 1.62 -5.41 -9.30
N PRO A 36 2.11 -5.48 -10.55
CA PRO A 36 3.03 -4.49 -11.08
C PRO A 36 2.24 -3.18 -11.29
N GLY A 37 2.31 -2.24 -10.34
CA GLY A 37 1.39 -1.10 -10.38
C GLY A 37 1.68 0.13 -9.53
N GLY A 38 2.68 0.17 -8.65
CA GLY A 38 2.87 1.34 -7.77
C GLY A 38 3.18 2.64 -8.49
N ASP A 39 4.21 2.62 -9.33
CA ASP A 39 4.61 3.79 -10.12
C ASP A 39 3.46 4.26 -11.01
N THR A 40 2.72 3.32 -11.61
CA THR A 40 1.57 3.62 -12.47
C THR A 40 0.38 4.15 -11.67
N THR A 41 0.12 3.64 -10.47
CA THR A 41 -0.99 4.09 -9.61
C THR A 41 -0.73 5.49 -9.08
N LEU A 42 0.50 5.78 -8.65
CA LEU A 42 0.91 7.13 -8.24
C LEU A 42 0.84 8.11 -9.42
N LEU A 43 1.26 7.69 -10.62
CA LEU A 43 1.15 8.50 -11.84
C LEU A 43 -0.31 8.79 -12.22
N LEU A 44 -1.17 7.78 -12.16
CA LEU A 44 -2.61 7.92 -12.44
C LEU A 44 -3.28 8.81 -11.39
N ALA A 45 -2.99 8.60 -10.11
CA ALA A 45 -3.49 9.42 -9.02
C ALA A 45 -3.06 10.90 -9.17
N GLY A 46 -1.81 11.14 -9.53
CA GLY A 46 -1.28 12.47 -9.85
C GLY A 46 -1.95 13.10 -11.07
N SER A 47 -2.21 12.32 -12.12
CA SER A 47 -2.95 12.76 -13.31
C SER A 47 -4.39 13.18 -12.96
N PHE A 48 -5.09 12.39 -12.13
CA PHE A 48 -6.43 12.75 -11.65
C PHE A 48 -6.43 14.00 -10.76
N ALA A 49 -5.38 14.19 -9.94
CA ALA A 49 -5.20 15.43 -9.18
C ALA A 49 -4.95 16.64 -10.09
N ALA A 50 -4.17 16.49 -11.16
CA ALA A 50 -3.91 17.54 -12.14
C ALA A 50 -5.17 17.98 -12.91
N THR A 51 -6.14 17.07 -13.10
CA THR A 51 -7.45 17.41 -13.70
C THR A 51 -8.40 18.16 -12.77
N GLY A 52 -8.00 18.45 -11.52
CA GLY A 52 -8.84 19.12 -10.52
C GLY A 52 -9.96 18.25 -9.95
N ARG A 53 -10.03 16.97 -10.33
CA ARG A 53 -11.04 16.00 -9.85
C ARG A 53 -10.77 15.51 -8.43
N ILE A 54 -9.50 15.55 -8.00
CA ILE A 54 -9.08 15.17 -6.66
C ILE A 54 -8.15 16.27 -6.14
N PRO A 55 -8.38 16.82 -4.93
CA PRO A 55 -7.48 17.80 -4.35
C PRO A 55 -6.14 17.13 -4.01
N LEU A 56 -5.05 17.79 -4.38
CA LEU A 56 -3.69 17.27 -4.23
C LEU A 56 -3.31 17.03 -2.76
N ILE A 57 -3.64 17.98 -1.88
CA ILE A 57 -3.24 17.91 -0.46
C ILE A 57 -3.86 16.68 0.25
N PRO A 58 -5.19 16.43 0.16
CA PRO A 58 -5.78 15.20 0.71
C PRO A 58 -5.23 13.92 0.07
N LEU A 59 -4.96 13.93 -1.23
CA LEU A 59 -4.36 12.78 -1.92
C LEU A 59 -2.98 12.43 -1.36
N LEU A 60 -2.11 13.43 -1.18
CA LEU A 60 -0.77 13.23 -0.58
C LEU A 60 -0.87 12.69 0.84
N ILE A 61 -1.77 13.24 1.66
CA ILE A 61 -1.99 12.78 3.03
C ILE A 61 -2.40 11.29 3.04
N VAL A 62 -3.35 10.91 2.18
CA VAL A 62 -3.82 9.52 2.08
C VAL A 62 -2.69 8.59 1.63
N ILE A 63 -1.90 8.97 0.63
CA ILE A 63 -0.78 8.16 0.13
C ILE A 63 0.25 7.94 1.25
N VAL A 64 0.68 9.02 1.93
CA VAL A 64 1.69 8.93 2.99
C VAL A 64 1.20 8.08 4.15
N LEU A 65 -0.03 8.29 4.62
CA LEU A 65 -0.60 7.48 5.70
C LEU A 65 -0.74 6.01 5.31
N SER A 66 -1.20 5.74 4.08
CA SER A 66 -1.36 4.37 3.59
C SER A 66 -0.02 3.65 3.47
N ALA A 67 1.03 4.33 3.02
CA ALA A 67 2.38 3.79 2.94
C ALA A 67 2.94 3.46 4.35
N ILE A 68 2.84 4.39 5.30
CA ILE A 68 3.33 4.18 6.68
C ILE A 68 2.57 3.01 7.35
N ILE A 69 1.25 2.95 7.19
CA ILE A 69 0.43 1.88 7.76
C ILE A 69 0.75 0.55 7.06
N GLY A 70 0.92 0.57 5.74
CA GLY A 70 1.35 -0.55 4.92
C GLY A 70 2.66 -1.14 5.45
N ASP A 71 3.71 -0.32 5.52
CA ASP A 71 5.03 -0.75 5.97
C ASP A 71 5.01 -1.35 7.37
N ASN A 72 4.26 -0.77 8.31
CA ASN A 72 4.14 -1.32 9.66
C ASN A 72 3.45 -2.70 9.67
N ILE A 73 2.36 -2.84 8.93
CA ILE A 73 1.63 -4.11 8.85
C ILE A 73 2.47 -5.16 8.10
N GLY A 74 3.12 -4.78 7.01
CA GLY A 74 4.00 -5.65 6.24
C GLY A 74 5.22 -6.10 7.00
N TYR A 75 5.82 -5.21 7.80
CA TYR A 75 6.90 -5.56 8.70
C TYR A 75 6.44 -6.59 9.74
N GLU A 76 5.27 -6.41 10.36
CA GLU A 76 4.77 -7.35 11.36
C GLU A 76 4.39 -8.71 10.74
N ILE A 77 3.77 -8.73 9.55
CA ILE A 77 3.48 -9.96 8.79
C ILE A 77 4.78 -10.66 8.40
N GLY A 78 5.76 -9.92 7.86
CA GLY A 78 7.07 -10.40 7.48
C GLY A 78 7.85 -10.95 8.67
N LYS A 79 7.79 -10.28 9.82
CA LYS A 79 8.42 -10.72 11.08
C LYS A 79 7.79 -12.02 11.60
N ARG A 80 6.46 -12.14 11.56
CA ARG A 80 5.75 -13.37 12.00
C ARG A 80 5.99 -14.54 11.05
N THR A 81 5.96 -14.30 9.75
CA THR A 81 6.19 -15.31 8.72
C THR A 81 7.65 -15.72 8.69
N GLY A 82 8.57 -14.76 8.79
CA GLY A 82 10.02 -14.98 8.86
C GLY A 82 10.41 -15.85 10.05
N LYS A 83 9.84 -15.61 11.24
CA LYS A 83 10.04 -16.49 12.40
C LYS A 83 9.60 -17.94 12.14
N LYS A 84 8.49 -18.16 11.41
CA LYS A 84 8.01 -19.51 11.06
C LYS A 84 8.89 -20.20 10.00
N VAL A 85 9.40 -19.45 9.03
CA VAL A 85 10.27 -19.98 7.95
C VAL A 85 11.68 -20.26 8.49
N PHE A 86 12.24 -19.39 9.34
CA PHE A 86 13.55 -19.62 9.96
C PHE A 86 13.54 -20.79 10.94
N LYS A 87 12.46 -20.96 11.73
CA LYS A 87 12.32 -22.14 12.59
C LYS A 87 12.24 -23.46 11.81
N LYS A 88 11.88 -23.41 10.52
CA LYS A 88 11.85 -24.57 9.63
C LYS A 88 13.20 -24.84 8.96
N LYS A 89 14.06 -23.82 8.79
CA LYS A 89 15.37 -23.98 8.15
C LYS A 89 16.43 -24.62 9.06
N GLU A 90 16.30 -24.51 10.38
CA GLU A 90 17.23 -25.17 11.32
C GLU A 90 17.11 -26.71 11.33
N SER A 91 16.04 -27.29 10.77
CA SER A 91 15.90 -28.75 10.68
C SER A 91 16.32 -29.36 9.33
N PHE A 92 16.71 -28.56 8.33
CA PHE A 92 17.08 -29.06 7.00
C PHE A 92 18.53 -28.76 6.61
N LEU A 93 19.25 -27.90 7.35
CA LEU A 93 20.64 -27.55 7.05
C LEU A 93 21.65 -28.00 8.11
N PHE A 94 21.18 -28.60 9.21
CA PHE A 94 22.06 -29.26 10.18
C PHE A 94 21.70 -30.74 10.21
N ASP A 95 22.32 -31.48 9.30
CA ASP A 95 22.63 -32.89 9.49
C ASP A 95 24.07 -32.93 10.03
N PRO A 96 24.28 -33.00 11.36
CA PRO A 96 25.61 -33.07 11.95
C PRO A 96 26.24 -34.47 11.86
N GLU A 97 25.98 -35.27 10.81
CA GLU A 97 26.52 -36.64 10.70
C GLU A 97 26.98 -37.09 9.30
N HIS A 98 27.54 -36.22 8.45
CA HIS A 98 28.53 -36.63 7.42
C HIS A 98 29.63 -35.58 7.21
#